data_AF-A0A7K4M690-F1
#
_entry.id   AF-A0A7K4M690-F1
#
_cell.length_a   1.000
_cell.length_b   1.000
_cell.length_c   1.000
_cell.angle_alpha   90.00
_cell.angle_beta   90.00
_cell.angle_gamma   90.00
#
_symmetry.space_group_name_H-M   'P 1'
#
loop_
_entity.id
_entity.type
_entity.pdbx_description
1 polymer ?
#
loop_
_entity_poly.entity_id
_entity_poly.type
_entity_poly.pdbx_seq_one_letter_code
_entity_poly.pdbx_strand_id
1 'polypeptide(L)'
;MESLIHHFKLFSEGYNIKSEESYAVIEAPKGEFGVYVKSDGTNRPSRCRIKAPGFMHLQALDFMSKYHLLADVVTVIGTQDIVFGEIDR
;
A
#
# COMPACT_ATOMS: atom_id res chain seq x y z
N MET A 1 -16.84 -30.07 -17.65
CA MET A 1 -15.46 -30.16 -18.20
C MET A 1 -14.80 -28.78 -18.20
N GLU A 2 -15.59 -27.74 -18.43
CA GLU A 2 -15.24 -26.32 -18.42
C GLU A 2 -14.56 -25.86 -17.13
N SER A 3 -15.01 -26.33 -15.96
CA SER A 3 -14.42 -25.95 -14.66
C SER A 3 -12.93 -26.30 -14.57
N LEU A 4 -12.51 -27.42 -15.16
CA LEU A 4 -11.10 -27.83 -15.17
C LEU A 4 -10.27 -26.97 -16.12
N ILE A 5 -10.85 -26.56 -17.26
CA ILE A 5 -10.20 -25.66 -18.21
C ILE A 5 -10.01 -24.27 -17.57
N HIS A 6 -11.03 -23.74 -16.89
CA HIS A 6 -10.93 -22.47 -16.17
C HIS A 6 -9.89 -22.53 -15.06
N HIS A 7 -9.87 -23.62 -14.29
CA HIS A 7 -8.81 -23.86 -13.29
C HIS A 7 -7.44 -23.78 -13.96
N PHE A 8 -7.19 -24.59 -14.99
CA PHE A 8 -5.88 -24.64 -15.62
C PHE A 8 -5.43 -23.27 -16.16
N LYS A 9 -6.33 -22.53 -16.83
CA LYS A 9 -6.00 -21.19 -17.35
C LYS A 9 -5.73 -20.17 -16.25
N LEU A 10 -6.52 -20.14 -15.18
CA LEU A 10 -6.34 -19.18 -14.08
C LEU A 10 -5.02 -19.36 -13.34
N PHE A 11 -4.54 -20.61 -13.19
CA PHE A 11 -3.29 -20.86 -12.47
C PHE A 11 -2.03 -20.84 -13.36
N SER A 12 -2.17 -21.02 -14.68
CA SER A 12 -1.05 -20.94 -15.62
C SER A 12 -0.88 -19.55 -16.23
N GLU A 13 -1.95 -18.98 -16.76
CA GLU A 13 -1.97 -17.68 -17.44
C GLU A 13 -2.50 -16.58 -16.51
N GLY A 14 -3.48 -16.85 -15.65
CA GLY A 14 -4.19 -15.82 -14.89
C GLY A 14 -5.39 -15.25 -15.65
N TYR A 15 -5.91 -14.12 -15.19
CA TYR A 15 -7.01 -13.41 -15.86
C TYR A 15 -6.52 -12.05 -16.37
N ASN A 16 -6.99 -11.66 -17.55
CA ASN A 16 -6.68 -10.35 -18.12
C ASN A 16 -7.64 -9.29 -17.57
N ILE A 17 -7.09 -8.13 -17.25
CA ILE A 17 -7.85 -6.96 -16.81
C ILE A 17 -7.90 -5.99 -17.99
N LYS A 18 -8.98 -5.23 -18.12
CA LYS A 18 -9.05 -4.17 -19.15
C LYS A 18 -7.98 -3.12 -18.88
N SER A 19 -7.46 -2.49 -19.94
CA SER A 19 -6.48 -1.42 -19.83
C SER A 19 -7.10 -0.18 -19.17
N GLU A 20 -6.95 -0.07 -17.86
CA GLU A 20 -7.55 0.96 -17.02
C GLU A 20 -6.63 1.30 -15.83
N GLU A 21 -6.96 2.39 -15.14
CA GLU A 21 -6.30 2.83 -13.91
C GLU A 21 -7.34 2.99 -12.80
N SER A 22 -6.97 2.63 -11.57
CA SER A 22 -7.83 2.80 -10.42
C SER A 22 -7.02 3.09 -9.16
N TYR A 23 -7.59 3.90 -8.28
CA TYR A 23 -7.09 4.13 -6.93
C TYR A 23 -8.20 3.80 -5.94
N ALA A 24 -7.94 2.82 -5.08
CA ALA A 24 -8.86 2.41 -4.03
C ALA A 24 -8.22 2.62 -2.66
N VAL A 25 -9.05 2.97 -1.69
CA VAL A 25 -8.64 3.25 -0.31
C VAL A 25 -9.47 2.45 0.67
N ILE A 26 -8.85 2.05 1.77
CA ILE A 26 -9.50 1.48 2.94
C ILE A 26 -8.99 2.14 4.20
N GLU A 27 -9.73 2.00 5.29
CA GLU A 27 -9.26 2.34 6.63
C GLU A 27 -8.50 1.15 7.21
N ALA A 28 -7.17 1.24 7.19
CA ALA A 28 -6.31 0.33 7.93
C ALA A 28 -6.18 0.81 9.38
N PRO A 29 -5.75 -0.03 10.33
CA PRO A 29 -5.55 0.39 11.73
C PRO A 29 -4.59 1.57 11.90
N LYS A 30 -3.71 1.80 10.92
CA LYS A 30 -2.74 2.90 10.88
C LYS A 30 -3.25 4.15 10.15
N GLY A 31 -4.45 4.12 9.54
CA GLY A 31 -5.02 5.22 8.77
C GLY A 31 -5.40 4.83 7.33
N GLU A 32 -5.52 5.83 6.44
CA GLU A 32 -5.90 5.61 5.04
C GLU A 32 -4.81 4.83 4.29
N PHE A 33 -5.11 3.58 3.94
CA PHE A 33 -4.25 2.74 3.11
C PHE A 33 -4.77 2.72 1.68
N GLY A 34 -3.96 3.20 0.75
CA GLY A 34 -4.33 3.33 -0.65
C GLY A 34 -3.51 2.42 -1.56
N VAL A 35 -4.16 1.87 -2.59
CA VAL A 35 -3.48 1.15 -3.66
C VAL A 35 -3.91 1.72 -5.00
N TYR A 36 -2.93 2.25 -5.74
CA TYR A 36 -3.07 2.66 -7.13
C TYR A 36 -2.58 1.54 -8.03
N VAL A 37 -3.40 1.10 -8.98
CA VAL A 37 -3.06 0.07 -9.96
C VAL A 37 -3.35 0.57 -11.37
N LYS A 38 -2.42 0.30 -12.28
CA LYS A 38 -2.57 0.48 -13.72
C LYS A 38 -2.46 -0.87 -14.41
N SER A 39 -3.41 -1.16 -15.29
CA SER A 39 -3.37 -2.31 -16.21
C SER A 39 -3.17 -1.82 -17.64
N ASP A 40 -2.42 -2.57 -18.43
CA ASP A 40 -2.19 -2.37 -19.86
C ASP A 40 -2.97 -3.38 -20.73
N GLY A 41 -3.96 -4.08 -20.16
CA GLY A 41 -4.71 -5.12 -20.84
C GLY A 41 -4.16 -6.54 -20.63
N THR A 42 -3.05 -6.69 -19.91
CA THR A 42 -2.42 -8.00 -19.64
C THR A 42 -2.88 -8.60 -18.30
N ASN A 43 -2.37 -9.79 -18.00
CA ASN A 43 -2.57 -10.53 -16.76
C ASN A 43 -1.74 -10.01 -15.57
N ARG A 44 -0.87 -9.00 -15.80
CA ARG A 44 -0.01 -8.44 -14.77
C ARG A 44 -0.23 -6.93 -14.66
N PRO A 45 -0.21 -6.36 -13.45
CA PRO A 45 -0.31 -4.91 -13.31
C PRO A 45 0.94 -4.27 -13.92
N SER A 46 0.74 -3.30 -14.82
CA SER A 46 1.85 -2.54 -15.40
C SER A 46 2.46 -1.58 -14.38
N ARG A 47 1.66 -1.10 -13.43
CA ARG A 47 2.12 -0.37 -12.24
C ARG A 47 1.24 -0.67 -11.04
N CYS A 48 1.87 -0.83 -9.88
CA CYS A 48 1.21 -0.86 -8.58
C CYS A 48 1.95 0.11 -7.66
N ARG A 49 1.25 1.09 -7.09
CA ARG A 49 1.80 2.04 -6.11
C ARG A 49 0.96 1.98 -4.85
N ILE A 50 1.64 1.78 -3.72
CA ILE A 50 1.00 1.73 -2.41
C ILE A 50 1.19 3.08 -1.72
N LYS A 51 0.11 3.63 -1.19
CA LYS A 51 0.10 4.76 -0.26
C LYS A 51 0.01 4.20 1.15
N ALA A 52 1.16 4.07 1.81
CA ALA A 52 1.22 3.68 3.21
C ALA A 52 0.91 4.89 4.12
N PRO A 53 0.04 4.75 5.13
CA PRO A 53 -0.24 5.83 6.07
C PRO A 53 1.01 6.22 6.87
N GLY A 54 1.81 5.23 7.30
CA GLY A 54 3.03 5.46 8.07
C GLY A 54 4.08 6.33 7.35
N PHE A 55 4.09 6.35 6.01
CA PHE A 55 5.03 7.21 5.27
C PHE A 55 4.72 8.71 5.49
N MET A 56 3.44 9.07 5.46
CA MET A 56 3.01 10.45 5.70
C MET A 56 3.13 10.82 7.19
N HIS A 57 2.88 9.87 8.10
CA HIS A 57 3.09 10.08 9.53
C HIS A 57 4.56 10.37 9.85
N LEU A 58 5.48 9.58 9.29
CA LEU A 58 6.91 9.76 9.49
C LEU A 58 7.41 11.08 8.87
N GLN A 59 6.86 11.49 7.73
CA GLN A 59 7.16 12.81 7.14
C GLN A 59 6.82 13.95 8.10
N ALA A 60 5.76 13.81 8.91
CA ALA A 60 5.34 14.81 9.88
C ALA A 60 6.09 14.75 11.22
N LEU A 61 7.05 13.82 11.39
CA LEU A 61 7.81 13.64 12.64
C LEU A 61 8.63 14.89 13.02
N ASP A 62 9.27 15.57 12.06
CA ASP A 62 10.03 16.80 12.31
C ASP A 62 9.13 17.90 12.90
N PHE A 63 7.95 18.08 12.32
CA PHE A 63 6.96 19.04 12.81
C PHE A 63 6.46 18.69 14.22
N MET A 64 6.14 17.40 14.47
CA MET A 64 5.63 16.95 15.78
C MET A 64 6.68 16.99 16.89
N SER A 65 7.93 16.69 16.57
CA SER A 65 9.03 16.61 17.54
C SER A 65 9.69 17.97 17.82
N LYS A 66 9.33 19.01 17.08
CA LYS A 66 9.94 20.33 17.22
C LYS A 66 9.73 20.87 18.65
N TYR A 67 10.82 21.40 19.23
CA TYR A 67 10.86 21.93 20.60
C TYR A 67 10.62 20.91 21.72
N HIS A 68 10.68 19.61 21.42
CA HIS A 68 10.64 18.55 22.43
C HIS A 68 12.05 18.05 22.77
N LEU A 69 12.16 17.27 23.84
CA LEU A 69 13.41 16.62 24.23
C LEU A 69 13.62 15.35 23.39
N LEU A 70 14.86 14.89 23.30
CA LEU A 70 15.20 13.63 22.61
C LEU A 70 14.41 12.44 23.17
N ALA A 71 14.15 12.43 24.48
CA ALA A 71 13.37 11.38 25.14
C ALA A 71 11.91 11.33 24.63
N ASP A 72 11.34 12.47 24.25
CA ASP A 72 9.96 12.55 23.79
C ASP A 72 9.81 11.99 22.36
N VAL A 73 10.87 12.06 21.55
CA VAL A 73 10.87 11.54 20.16
C VAL A 73 10.50 10.06 20.12
N VAL A 74 10.96 9.26 21.09
CA VAL A 74 10.63 7.83 21.19
C VAL A 74 9.13 7.63 21.37
N THR A 75 8.50 8.45 22.21
CA THR A 75 7.04 8.39 22.43
C THR A 75 6.26 8.84 21.20
N VAL A 76 6.71 9.88 20.50
CA VAL A 76 6.10 10.37 19.26
C VAL A 76 6.16 9.31 18.15
N ILE A 77 7.28 8.59 18.03
CA ILE A 77 7.40 7.47 17.08
C ILE A 77 6.46 6.33 17.47
N GLY A 78 6.35 6.01 18.77
CA GLY A 78 5.48 4.96 19.27
C GLY A 78 4.00 5.22 19.01
N THR A 79 3.54 6.46 19.17
CA THR A 79 2.12 6.82 18.96
C THR A 79 1.70 6.83 17.50
N GLN A 80 2.64 7.02 16.56
CA GLN A 80 2.39 6.93 15.12
C GLN A 80 2.24 5.49 14.60
N ASP A 81 2.54 4.49 15.42
CA ASP A 81 2.49 3.06 15.10
C ASP A 81 3.27 2.73 13.80
N ILE A 82 4.56 3.08 13.77
CA ILE A 82 5.42 2.96 12.59
C ILE A 82 5.84 1.50 12.35
N VAL A 83 5.59 0.99 11.14
CA VAL A 83 6.16 -0.27 10.64
C VAL A 83 6.91 -0.01 9.34
N PHE A 84 8.23 -0.14 9.36
CA PHE A 84 9.06 0.23 8.21
C PHE A 84 8.81 -0.60 6.94
N GLY A 85 8.30 -1.83 7.07
CA GLY A 85 7.94 -2.66 5.93
C GLY A 85 6.87 -2.02 5.03
N GLU A 86 6.02 -1.13 5.56
CA GLU A 86 5.08 -0.39 4.72
C GLU A 86 5.64 0.90 4.12
N ILE A 87 6.60 1.53 4.81
CA ILE A 87 7.15 2.86 4.52
C ILE A 87 8.21 2.81 3.41
N ASP A 88 9.01 1.74 3.37
CA ASP A 88 10.16 1.61 2.46
C ASP A 88 9.78 1.26 1.00
N ARG A 89 8.49 1.36 0.64
CA ARG A 89 7.93 0.85 -0.63
C ARG A 89 7.70 1.92 -1.71
#